data_AF-A0A9P0HIN2-F1
#
_entry.id   AF-A0A9P0HIN2-F1
#
_cell.length_a   1.000
_cell.length_b   1.000
_cell.length_c   1.000
_cell.angle_alpha   90.00
_cell.angle_beta   90.00
_cell.angle_gamma   90.00
#
_symmetry.space_group_name_H-M   'P 1'
#
loop_
_entity.id
_entity.type
_entity.pdbx_description
1 polymer ?
#
loop_
_entity_poly.entity_id
_entity_poly.type
_entity_poly.pdbx_seq_one_letter_code
_entity_poly.pdbx_strand_id
1 'polypeptide(L)'
;MALVMLPCDLPWWSSIQRHLTQAAKSADADELIDSMVKIHNMCNVGLEPDEAETSVDDVFSGLKHFLNNDLSDDERSGFFNFTLPCIAQRALDLKRFRPPSGLKFSLQQICDKEEFDRNFVASLLAHGFFSTFSKRTDKTHPTLQDFNFTNFFRYLSLKHQKCKLLSLFHYFNFLERSNIERKITFSRQVMNSSQWLTLDDWLNCKLPLCPLLIKRQGDINSIGMDHIIVCSTRNKIGSSVLSDGNSVESIQLMTCPEMLMMLLYVESLEDNEIFIAEGVLQVTKLTNPKGDSSVERISQPQLLTFCCLDPDDYREVPLLQYQQDSILRELNKTLLGFRQKCPSNGILPKRLSPIGESFSSTPEKESKKKSSKHSEDHMSADQKFIVLGSSGECLPVMRNHKSYSSCHSASSDTEFHSARTSFTDEEPEEDTVFRKYSCQLDRDDQRIIFAERLKEAMDQPEIAESEADSEDLRMRWI
;
A
#
# COMPACT_ATOMS: atom_id res chain seq x y z
N MET A 1 21.09 1.62 -5.08
CA MET A 1 19.66 1.73 -4.80
C MET A 1 18.93 0.90 -5.85
N ALA A 2 18.10 -0.06 -5.44
CA ALA A 2 17.40 -0.95 -6.38
C ALA A 2 16.26 -0.19 -7.08
N LEU A 3 16.13 -0.39 -8.39
CA LEU A 3 15.08 0.22 -9.23
C LEU A 3 14.15 -0.86 -9.75
N VAL A 4 12.87 -0.52 -9.89
CA VAL A 4 11.90 -1.35 -10.61
C VAL A 4 12.30 -1.37 -12.08
N MET A 5 12.45 -2.56 -12.65
CA MET A 5 12.66 -2.73 -14.09
C MET A 5 11.33 -2.43 -14.81
N LEU A 6 11.28 -1.30 -15.53
CA LEU A 6 10.09 -0.91 -16.26
C LEU A 6 10.05 -1.57 -17.65
N PRO A 7 8.87 -1.81 -18.25
CA PRO A 7 8.78 -2.37 -19.60
C PRO A 7 9.55 -1.58 -20.67
N CYS A 8 9.67 -0.25 -20.50
CA CYS A 8 10.44 0.61 -21.39
C CYS A 8 11.96 0.55 -21.21
N ASP A 9 12.44 -0.14 -20.16
CA ASP A 9 13.86 -0.46 -19.94
C ASP A 9 14.27 -1.78 -20.62
N LEU A 10 13.30 -2.59 -21.07
CA LEU A 10 13.58 -3.90 -21.62
C LEU A 10 14.19 -3.81 -23.03
N PRO A 11 15.14 -4.68 -23.40
CA PRO A 11 15.74 -4.69 -24.74
C PRO A 11 14.73 -4.84 -25.88
N TRP A 12 13.62 -5.54 -25.61
CA TRP A 12 12.53 -5.78 -26.56
C TRP A 12 11.39 -4.76 -26.45
N TRP A 13 11.61 -3.58 -25.86
CA TRP A 13 10.60 -2.51 -25.77
C TRP A 13 9.94 -2.18 -27.11
N SER A 14 10.70 -2.14 -28.22
CA SER A 14 10.15 -1.89 -29.56
C SER A 14 9.13 -2.95 -29.99
N SER A 15 9.34 -4.22 -29.60
CA SER A 15 8.39 -5.30 -29.86
C SER A 15 7.13 -5.14 -29.01
N ILE A 16 7.27 -4.74 -27.73
CA ILE A 16 6.13 -4.41 -26.86
C ILE A 16 5.32 -3.27 -27.48
N GLN A 17 5.96 -2.18 -27.92
CA GLN A 17 5.28 -1.05 -28.55
C GLN A 17 4.50 -1.47 -29.80
N ARG A 18 5.08 -2.35 -30.63
CA ARG A 18 4.40 -2.88 -31.82
C ARG A 18 3.13 -3.65 -31.45
N HIS A 19 3.19 -4.54 -30.45
CA HIS A 19 2.03 -5.32 -30.02
C HIS A 19 0.99 -4.48 -29.27
N LEU A 20 1.40 -3.48 -28.49
CA LEU A 20 0.49 -2.49 -27.90
C LEU A 20 -0.22 -1.66 -28.98
N THR A 21 0.49 -1.28 -30.04
CA THR A 21 -0.10 -0.54 -31.18
C THR A 21 -1.08 -1.42 -31.97
N GLN A 22 -0.84 -2.73 -32.03
CA GLN A 22 -1.78 -3.70 -32.62
C GLN A 22 -3.02 -3.83 -31.74
N ALA A 23 -2.84 -4.05 -30.43
CA ALA A 23 -3.93 -4.11 -29.46
C ALA A 23 -4.80 -2.84 -29.48
N ALA A 24 -4.19 -1.65 -29.62
CA ALA A 24 -4.93 -0.39 -29.71
C ALA A 24 -5.90 -0.31 -30.91
N LYS A 25 -5.68 -1.12 -31.95
CA LYS A 25 -6.45 -1.13 -33.20
C LYS A 25 -7.37 -2.34 -33.32
N SER A 26 -7.42 -3.20 -32.31
CA SER A 26 -8.25 -4.40 -32.32
C SER A 26 -9.72 -4.04 -32.49
N ALA A 27 -10.37 -4.67 -33.46
CA ALA A 27 -11.80 -4.50 -33.70
C ALA A 27 -12.67 -5.39 -32.80
N ASP A 28 -12.10 -6.48 -32.29
CA ASP A 28 -12.79 -7.46 -31.47
C ASP A 28 -11.87 -8.08 -30.40
N ALA A 29 -12.46 -8.97 -29.58
CA ALA A 29 -11.76 -9.61 -28.48
C ALA A 29 -10.68 -10.57 -28.95
N ASP A 30 -10.86 -11.23 -30.11
CA ASP A 30 -9.90 -12.18 -30.66
C ASP A 30 -8.59 -11.46 -31.03
N GLU A 31 -8.67 -10.36 -31.78
CA GLU A 31 -7.49 -9.56 -32.14
C GLU A 31 -6.76 -8.97 -30.93
N LEU A 32 -7.51 -8.58 -29.89
CA LEU A 32 -6.94 -8.08 -28.64
C LEU A 32 -6.19 -9.20 -27.92
N ILE A 33 -6.83 -10.35 -27.72
CA ILE A 33 -6.22 -11.48 -27.01
C ILE A 33 -4.97 -11.96 -27.75
N ASP A 34 -5.00 -12.05 -29.08
CA ASP A 34 -3.83 -12.39 -29.89
C ASP A 34 -2.63 -11.48 -29.63
N SER A 35 -2.88 -10.19 -29.45
CA SER A 35 -1.85 -9.20 -29.13
C SER A 35 -1.34 -9.36 -27.69
N MET A 36 -2.23 -9.61 -26.74
CA MET A 36 -1.89 -9.83 -25.33
C MET A 36 -1.11 -11.14 -25.12
N VAL A 37 -1.45 -12.21 -25.84
CA VAL A 37 -0.73 -13.50 -25.83
C VAL A 37 0.70 -13.32 -26.34
N LYS A 38 0.90 -12.56 -27.43
CA LYS A 38 2.26 -12.25 -27.93
C LYS A 38 3.09 -11.47 -26.92
N ILE A 39 2.47 -10.53 -26.20
CA ILE A 39 3.12 -9.79 -25.11
C ILE A 39 3.47 -10.74 -23.97
N HIS A 40 2.52 -11.57 -23.53
CA HIS A 40 2.69 -12.51 -22.43
C HIS A 40 3.83 -13.49 -22.70
N ASN A 41 3.88 -14.12 -23.88
CA ASN A 41 4.94 -15.05 -24.26
C ASN A 41 6.34 -14.42 -24.29
N MET A 42 6.41 -13.10 -24.50
CA MET A 42 7.67 -12.35 -24.56
C MET A 42 8.12 -11.86 -23.17
N CYS A 43 7.19 -11.39 -22.33
CA CYS A 43 7.49 -10.75 -21.06
C CYS A 43 7.40 -11.69 -19.85
N ASN A 44 6.57 -12.72 -19.95
CA ASN A 44 6.22 -13.59 -18.83
C ASN A 44 6.79 -15.00 -19.00
N VAL A 45 8.07 -15.08 -19.38
CA VAL A 45 8.81 -16.34 -19.37
C VAL A 45 9.00 -16.72 -17.90
N GLY A 46 8.25 -17.73 -17.43
CA GLY A 46 8.32 -18.21 -16.06
C GLY A 46 9.77 -18.54 -15.68
N LEU A 47 10.24 -17.99 -14.57
CA LEU A 47 11.56 -18.31 -14.02
C LEU A 47 11.58 -19.68 -13.33
N GLU A 48 10.41 -20.30 -13.12
CA GLU A 48 10.26 -21.56 -12.41
C GLU A 48 10.01 -22.71 -13.39
N PRO A 49 10.85 -23.76 -13.41
CA PRO A 49 10.69 -24.91 -14.31
C PRO A 49 9.51 -25.84 -13.95
N ASP A 50 8.93 -25.69 -12.75
CA ASP A 50 7.91 -26.60 -12.18
C ASP A 50 6.50 -26.01 -12.13
N GLU A 51 6.28 -24.76 -12.55
CA GLU A 51 4.90 -24.26 -12.70
C GLU A 51 4.24 -25.00 -13.86
N ALA A 52 3.19 -25.78 -13.57
CA ALA A 52 2.37 -26.38 -14.61
C ALA A 52 1.97 -25.30 -15.61
N GLU A 53 2.46 -25.42 -16.85
CA GLU A 53 2.15 -24.51 -17.95
C GLU A 53 0.63 -24.47 -18.10
N THR A 54 0.00 -23.49 -17.47
CA THR A 54 -1.39 -23.17 -17.78
C THR A 54 -1.36 -22.79 -19.24
N SER A 55 -2.21 -23.43 -20.05
CA SER A 55 -2.20 -23.17 -21.48
C SER A 55 -2.32 -21.66 -21.70
N VAL A 56 -1.49 -21.10 -22.58
CA VAL A 56 -1.45 -19.63 -22.80
C VAL A 56 -2.83 -19.12 -23.25
N ASP A 57 -3.59 -19.98 -23.93
CA ASP A 57 -4.97 -19.73 -24.37
C ASP A 57 -5.96 -19.58 -23.19
N ASP A 58 -5.71 -20.26 -22.06
CA ASP A 58 -6.57 -20.15 -20.87
C ASP A 58 -6.35 -18.83 -20.11
N VAL A 59 -5.17 -18.21 -20.20
CA VAL A 59 -4.78 -17.03 -19.39
C VAL A 59 -5.73 -15.85 -19.61
N PHE A 60 -6.15 -15.62 -20.86
CA PHE A 60 -7.01 -14.49 -21.23
C PHE A 60 -8.44 -14.91 -21.61
N SER A 61 -8.78 -16.19 -21.47
CA SER A 61 -10.11 -16.73 -21.78
C SER A 61 -11.24 -16.00 -21.05
N GLY A 62 -11.03 -15.66 -19.78
CA GLY A 62 -12.01 -14.91 -18.98
C GLY A 62 -12.23 -13.47 -19.47
N LEU A 63 -11.17 -12.79 -19.94
CA LEU A 63 -11.29 -11.46 -20.55
C LEU A 63 -12.04 -11.54 -21.89
N LYS A 64 -11.69 -12.52 -22.74
CA LYS A 64 -12.39 -12.77 -24.00
C LYS A 64 -13.88 -13.03 -23.79
N HIS A 65 -14.21 -13.91 -22.85
CA HIS A 65 -15.60 -14.21 -22.51
C HIS A 65 -16.34 -12.96 -22.02
N PHE A 66 -15.73 -12.18 -21.13
CA PHE A 66 -16.31 -10.95 -20.61
C PHE A 66 -16.62 -9.95 -21.73
N LEU A 67 -15.65 -9.69 -22.61
CA LEU A 67 -15.83 -8.75 -23.72
C LEU A 67 -16.91 -9.19 -24.70
N ASN A 68 -17.02 -10.49 -24.99
CA ASN A 68 -17.98 -11.01 -25.97
C ASN A 68 -19.40 -11.22 -25.43
N ASN A 69 -19.53 -11.65 -24.16
CA ASN A 69 -20.80 -12.16 -23.63
C ASN A 69 -21.38 -11.33 -22.47
N ASP A 70 -20.54 -10.58 -21.73
CA ASP A 70 -20.99 -9.83 -20.55
C ASP A 70 -21.23 -8.34 -20.85
N LEU A 71 -20.56 -7.78 -21.86
CA LEU A 71 -20.81 -6.41 -22.32
C LEU A 71 -21.97 -6.38 -23.32
N SER A 72 -22.82 -5.36 -23.22
CA SER A 72 -23.76 -5.01 -24.29
C SER A 72 -23.02 -4.56 -25.56
N ASP A 73 -23.70 -4.56 -26.72
CA ASP A 73 -23.10 -4.15 -27.98
C ASP A 73 -22.54 -2.72 -27.94
N ASP A 74 -23.25 -1.80 -27.26
CA ASP A 74 -22.81 -0.41 -27.08
C ASP A 74 -21.59 -0.29 -26.16
N GLU A 75 -21.56 -1.06 -25.06
CA GLU A 75 -20.40 -1.08 -24.14
C GLU A 75 -19.18 -1.71 -24.80
N ARG A 76 -19.37 -2.81 -25.55
CA ARG A 76 -18.30 -3.47 -26.31
C ARG A 76 -17.75 -2.54 -27.38
N SER A 77 -18.62 -1.86 -28.13
CA SER A 77 -18.22 -0.83 -29.09
C SER A 77 -17.47 0.33 -28.42
N GLY A 78 -17.96 0.83 -27.28
CA GLY A 78 -17.28 1.87 -26.50
C GLY A 78 -15.94 1.43 -25.91
N PHE A 79 -15.78 0.14 -25.61
CA PHE A 79 -14.51 -0.42 -25.18
C PHE A 79 -13.49 -0.38 -26.32
N PHE A 80 -13.77 -0.99 -27.47
CA PHE A 80 -12.81 -1.06 -28.58
C PHE A 80 -12.55 0.29 -29.26
N ASN A 81 -13.55 1.16 -29.36
CA ASN A 81 -13.41 2.44 -30.05
C ASN A 81 -12.84 3.56 -29.17
N PHE A 82 -12.84 3.41 -27.84
CA PHE A 82 -12.40 4.47 -26.93
C PHE A 82 -11.52 3.95 -25.80
N THR A 83 -12.04 3.04 -24.97
CA THR A 83 -11.36 2.62 -23.74
C THR A 83 -10.02 1.93 -24.02
N LEU A 84 -10.01 0.92 -24.91
CA LEU A 84 -8.81 0.15 -25.25
C LEU A 84 -7.72 1.02 -25.90
N PRO A 85 -8.02 1.87 -26.90
CA PRO A 85 -7.06 2.84 -27.42
C PRO A 85 -6.46 3.74 -26.33
N CYS A 86 -7.27 4.19 -25.37
CA CYS A 86 -6.80 4.99 -24.24
C CYS A 86 -5.79 4.21 -23.39
N ILE A 87 -6.12 2.99 -22.97
CA ILE A 87 -5.23 2.13 -22.16
C ILE A 87 -3.91 1.89 -22.92
N ALA A 88 -3.98 1.51 -24.19
CA ALA A 88 -2.80 1.27 -25.02
C ALA A 88 -1.92 2.51 -25.19
N GLN A 89 -2.53 3.69 -25.39
CA GLN A 89 -1.80 4.94 -25.49
C GLN A 89 -1.06 5.28 -24.19
N ARG A 90 -1.69 5.07 -23.01
CA ARG A 90 -1.01 5.24 -21.72
C ARG A 90 0.19 4.31 -21.58
N ALA A 91 0.07 3.05 -21.99
CA ALA A 91 1.23 2.13 -21.99
C ALA A 91 2.34 2.62 -22.94
N LEU A 92 2.01 3.07 -24.16
CA LEU A 92 2.99 3.60 -25.12
C LEU A 92 3.72 4.85 -24.61
N ASP A 93 3.06 5.67 -23.79
CA ASP A 93 3.61 6.88 -23.19
C ASP A 93 4.51 6.63 -21.97
N LEU A 94 4.69 5.38 -21.51
CA LEU A 94 5.49 5.07 -20.33
C LEU A 94 6.88 5.70 -20.37
N LYS A 95 7.60 5.60 -21.50
CA LYS A 95 8.96 6.17 -21.64
C LYS A 95 8.96 7.70 -21.55
N ARG A 96 7.87 8.36 -21.96
CA ARG A 96 7.72 9.81 -21.91
C ARG A 96 7.48 10.31 -20.48
N PHE A 97 6.68 9.59 -19.70
CA PHE A 97 6.31 10.01 -18.34
C PHE A 97 7.18 9.40 -17.23
N ARG A 98 8.04 8.44 -17.57
CA ARG A 98 8.99 7.85 -16.61
C ARG A 98 9.84 8.93 -15.93
N PRO A 99 9.96 8.91 -14.59
CA PRO A 99 10.89 9.78 -13.88
C PRO A 99 12.34 9.56 -14.34
N PRO A 100 13.17 10.61 -14.54
CA PRO A 100 14.57 10.45 -14.93
C PRO A 100 15.40 9.57 -13.96
N SER A 101 15.04 9.55 -12.69
CA SER A 101 15.66 8.70 -11.66
C SER A 101 15.19 7.24 -11.68
N GLY A 102 14.25 6.88 -12.56
CA GLY A 102 13.52 5.61 -12.50
C GLY A 102 12.52 5.56 -11.34
N LEU A 103 11.87 4.40 -11.20
CA LEU A 103 11.00 4.07 -10.07
C LEU A 103 11.82 3.28 -9.05
N LYS A 104 11.98 3.82 -7.85
CA LYS A 104 12.70 3.16 -6.75
C LYS A 104 11.74 2.27 -5.98
N PHE A 105 12.25 1.18 -5.42
CA PHE A 105 11.49 0.42 -4.44
C PHE A 105 11.36 1.20 -3.13
N SER A 106 10.17 1.14 -2.52
CA SER A 106 9.94 1.56 -1.15
C SER A 106 10.27 0.38 -0.24
N LEU A 107 11.45 0.46 0.38
CA LEU A 107 12.08 -0.64 1.10
C LEU A 107 11.69 -0.65 2.57
N GLN A 108 11.66 -1.84 3.16
CA GLN A 108 11.46 -2.01 4.61
C GLN A 108 12.49 -1.21 5.42
N GLN A 109 12.04 -0.64 6.54
CA GLN A 109 12.80 0.16 7.49
C GLN A 109 13.36 1.48 6.93
N ILE A 110 12.97 1.88 5.71
CA ILE A 110 13.39 3.14 5.10
C ILE A 110 12.18 4.07 5.01
N CYS A 111 12.23 5.19 5.74
CA CYS A 111 11.22 6.24 5.56
C CYS A 111 11.44 6.93 4.21
N ASP A 112 10.37 7.01 3.41
CA ASP A 112 10.39 7.65 2.11
C ASP A 112 9.11 8.47 1.87
N LYS A 113 9.22 9.41 0.93
CA LYS A 113 8.12 10.20 0.41
C LYS A 113 8.45 10.53 -1.04
N GLU A 114 7.68 9.99 -1.96
CA GLU A 114 7.86 10.20 -3.40
C GLU A 114 6.59 10.78 -4.03
N GLU A 115 6.79 11.72 -4.94
CA GLU A 115 5.74 12.35 -5.72
C GLU A 115 5.81 11.85 -7.15
N PHE A 116 4.68 11.43 -7.70
CA PHE A 116 4.56 10.88 -9.04
C PHE A 116 3.59 11.70 -9.90
N ASP A 117 3.88 11.76 -11.20
CA ASP A 117 2.92 12.24 -12.19
C ASP A 117 1.85 11.15 -12.43
N ARG A 118 0.58 11.52 -12.38
CA ARG A 118 -0.57 10.64 -12.60
C ARG A 118 -0.53 9.96 -13.96
N ASN A 119 0.02 10.59 -14.99
CA ASN A 119 0.18 9.95 -16.30
C ASN A 119 1.22 8.83 -16.23
N PHE A 120 2.26 8.94 -15.41
CA PHE A 120 3.19 7.85 -15.15
C PHE A 120 2.48 6.70 -14.43
N VAL A 121 1.71 6.98 -13.39
CA VAL A 121 0.92 5.97 -12.67
C VAL A 121 -0.07 5.27 -13.61
N ALA A 122 -0.83 6.02 -14.40
CA ALA A 122 -1.74 5.47 -15.40
C ALA A 122 -1.01 4.61 -16.46
N SER A 123 0.21 5.00 -16.85
CA SER A 123 1.05 4.19 -17.76
C SER A 123 1.41 2.85 -17.12
N LEU A 124 1.78 2.83 -15.83
CA LEU A 124 2.06 1.59 -15.11
C LEU A 124 0.82 0.70 -15.01
N LEU A 125 -0.35 1.26 -14.68
CA LEU A 125 -1.60 0.50 -14.63
C LEU A 125 -1.95 -0.11 -15.99
N ALA A 126 -1.73 0.62 -17.08
CA ALA A 126 -1.92 0.08 -18.43
C ALA A 126 -0.97 -1.08 -18.72
N HIS A 127 0.28 -0.98 -18.25
CA HIS A 127 1.24 -2.08 -18.32
C HIS A 127 0.88 -3.28 -17.45
N GLY A 128 0.20 -3.08 -16.32
CA GLY A 128 -0.42 -4.15 -15.53
C GLY A 128 -1.56 -4.83 -16.28
N PHE A 129 -2.45 -4.05 -16.91
CA PHE A 129 -3.55 -4.58 -17.76
C PHE A 129 -3.02 -5.46 -18.90
N PHE A 130 -2.04 -4.96 -19.67
CA PHE A 130 -1.39 -5.75 -20.73
C PHE A 130 -0.40 -6.80 -20.21
N SER A 131 -0.21 -6.87 -18.89
CA SER A 131 0.64 -7.86 -18.22
C SER A 131 2.06 -7.93 -18.76
N THR A 132 2.69 -6.76 -18.89
CA THR A 132 4.02 -6.60 -19.52
C THR A 132 5.20 -6.71 -18.55
N PHE A 133 4.94 -6.76 -17.24
CA PHE A 133 5.99 -6.95 -16.24
C PHE A 133 6.37 -8.43 -16.14
N SER A 134 7.58 -8.73 -15.68
CA SER A 134 7.94 -10.08 -15.28
C SER A 134 7.07 -10.53 -14.10
N LYS A 135 6.48 -11.72 -14.17
CA LYS A 135 5.69 -12.28 -13.07
C LYS A 135 6.53 -12.42 -11.81
N ARG A 136 5.92 -12.03 -10.69
CA ARG A 136 6.49 -12.24 -9.35
C ARG A 136 5.75 -13.35 -8.63
N THR A 137 6.49 -14.09 -7.83
CA THR A 137 5.99 -15.18 -6.97
C THR A 137 6.54 -14.97 -5.56
N ASP A 138 5.92 -15.60 -4.57
CA ASP A 138 6.44 -15.57 -3.18
C ASP A 138 7.88 -16.11 -3.08
N LYS A 139 8.32 -16.94 -4.03
CA LYS A 139 9.70 -17.44 -4.09
C LYS A 139 10.68 -16.42 -4.67
N THR A 140 10.28 -15.73 -5.74
CA THR A 140 11.16 -14.78 -6.45
C THR A 140 11.21 -13.41 -5.76
N HIS A 141 10.08 -12.96 -5.21
CA HIS A 141 9.92 -11.64 -4.58
C HIS A 141 9.01 -11.76 -3.34
N PRO A 142 9.49 -12.34 -2.22
CA PRO A 142 8.67 -12.66 -1.05
C PRO A 142 7.98 -11.46 -0.40
N THR A 143 8.58 -10.26 -0.52
CA THR A 143 8.11 -9.01 0.09
C THR A 143 7.26 -8.16 -0.85
N LEU A 144 7.13 -8.51 -2.13
CA LEU A 144 6.40 -7.71 -3.13
C LEU A 144 5.18 -8.48 -3.65
N GLN A 145 4.23 -7.76 -4.22
CA GLN A 145 3.11 -8.34 -4.94
C GLN A 145 3.41 -8.48 -6.43
N ASP A 146 2.70 -9.39 -7.09
CA ASP A 146 2.61 -9.39 -8.55
C ASP A 146 1.71 -8.24 -9.01
N PHE A 147 2.03 -7.68 -10.18
CA PHE A 147 1.36 -6.49 -10.71
C PHE A 147 0.64 -6.75 -12.04
N ASN A 148 0.77 -7.95 -12.59
CA ASN A 148 0.13 -8.34 -13.83
C ASN A 148 -1.31 -8.80 -13.62
N PHE A 149 -2.17 -8.51 -14.60
CA PHE A 149 -3.60 -8.87 -14.56
C PHE A 149 -3.90 -10.28 -15.09
N THR A 150 -2.88 -11.05 -15.48
CA THR A 150 -3.06 -12.43 -15.96
C THR A 150 -3.91 -13.27 -15.02
N ASN A 151 -3.64 -13.26 -13.71
CA ASN A 151 -4.45 -14.00 -12.75
C ASN A 151 -5.83 -13.35 -12.53
N PHE A 152 -5.91 -12.02 -12.55
CA PHE A 152 -7.15 -11.26 -12.41
C PHE A 152 -8.20 -11.67 -13.47
N PHE A 153 -7.78 -11.85 -14.73
CA PHE A 153 -8.67 -12.17 -15.83
C PHE A 153 -9.31 -13.56 -15.72
N ARG A 154 -8.65 -14.51 -15.05
CA ARG A 154 -9.15 -15.89 -14.87
C ARG A 154 -10.43 -15.94 -14.03
N TYR A 155 -10.63 -14.94 -13.17
CA TYR A 155 -11.77 -14.86 -12.26
C TYR A 155 -12.91 -13.97 -12.76
N LEU A 156 -12.89 -13.59 -14.04
CA LEU A 156 -13.95 -12.76 -14.63
C LEU A 156 -15.31 -13.45 -14.76
N SER A 157 -15.44 -14.72 -14.40
CA SER A 157 -16.75 -15.34 -14.17
C SER A 157 -17.47 -14.76 -12.94
N LEU A 158 -16.74 -14.22 -11.97
CA LEU A 158 -17.27 -13.65 -10.73
C LEU A 158 -17.80 -12.23 -10.94
N LYS A 159 -18.99 -11.92 -10.42
CA LYS A 159 -19.65 -10.62 -10.63
C LYS A 159 -18.84 -9.44 -10.06
N HIS A 160 -18.30 -9.55 -8.85
CA HIS A 160 -17.47 -8.50 -8.26
C HIS A 160 -16.17 -8.27 -9.06
N GLN A 161 -15.60 -9.31 -9.69
CA GLN A 161 -14.43 -9.19 -10.54
C GLN A 161 -14.72 -8.34 -11.78
N LYS A 162 -15.87 -8.58 -12.43
CA LYS A 162 -16.36 -7.77 -13.54
C LYS A 162 -16.51 -6.31 -13.14
N CYS A 163 -17.10 -6.04 -11.96
CA CYS A 163 -17.22 -4.68 -11.42
C CYS A 163 -15.85 -4.00 -11.18
N LYS A 164 -14.87 -4.73 -10.65
CA LYS A 164 -13.48 -4.24 -10.48
C LYS A 164 -12.87 -3.85 -11.85
N LEU A 165 -13.06 -4.67 -12.88
CA LEU A 165 -12.56 -4.38 -14.23
C LEU A 165 -13.23 -3.13 -14.84
N LEU A 166 -14.55 -3.02 -14.70
CA LEU A 166 -15.30 -1.86 -15.16
C LEU A 166 -14.87 -0.56 -14.46
N SER A 167 -14.48 -0.63 -13.17
CA SER A 167 -13.90 0.51 -12.46
C SER A 167 -12.58 0.97 -13.08
N LEU A 168 -11.69 0.02 -13.41
CA LEU A 168 -10.44 0.32 -14.10
C LEU A 168 -10.69 0.96 -15.48
N PHE A 169 -11.66 0.45 -16.25
CA PHE A 169 -12.04 1.06 -17.53
C PHE A 169 -12.55 2.49 -17.35
N HIS A 170 -13.37 2.72 -16.31
CA HIS A 170 -13.88 4.04 -16.01
C HIS A 170 -12.76 5.02 -15.65
N TYR A 171 -11.75 4.58 -14.90
CA TYR A 171 -10.57 5.39 -14.58
C TYR A 171 -9.86 5.90 -15.83
N PHE A 172 -9.52 5.01 -16.77
CA PHE A 172 -8.85 5.41 -18.01
C PHE A 172 -9.71 6.36 -18.85
N ASN A 173 -11.01 6.07 -18.96
CA ASN A 173 -11.95 6.92 -19.68
C ASN A 173 -12.11 8.32 -19.05
N PHE A 174 -12.08 8.41 -17.73
CA PHE A 174 -12.15 9.67 -17.00
C PHE A 174 -10.87 10.51 -17.22
N LEU A 175 -9.69 9.90 -17.12
CA LEU A 175 -8.43 10.61 -17.34
C LEU A 175 -8.28 11.18 -18.75
N GLU A 176 -8.86 10.52 -19.75
CA GLU A 176 -8.84 11.04 -21.12
C GLU A 176 -9.69 12.30 -21.30
N ARG A 177 -10.74 12.46 -20.50
CA ARG A 177 -11.73 13.54 -20.64
C ARG A 177 -11.57 14.68 -19.64
N SER A 178 -10.69 14.51 -18.66
CA SER A 178 -10.55 15.43 -17.52
C SER A 178 -9.17 16.09 -17.51
N ASN A 179 -9.11 17.27 -16.89
CA ASN A 179 -7.86 17.95 -16.57
C ASN A 179 -7.69 18.01 -15.05
N ILE A 180 -7.56 16.83 -14.44
CA ILE A 180 -7.37 16.68 -13.00
C ILE A 180 -5.90 16.97 -12.61
N GLU A 181 -5.67 17.42 -11.37
CA GLU A 181 -4.33 17.65 -10.83
C GLU A 181 -3.43 16.43 -11.05
N ARG A 182 -2.21 16.62 -11.54
CA ARG A 182 -1.36 15.48 -11.96
C ARG A 182 -0.54 14.86 -10.83
N LYS A 183 -0.57 15.40 -9.62
CA LYS A 183 0.31 14.98 -8.54
C LYS A 183 -0.35 13.89 -7.71
N ILE A 184 0.39 12.80 -7.47
CA ILE A 184 0.06 11.75 -6.50
C ILE A 184 1.27 11.59 -5.59
N THR A 185 1.04 11.42 -4.31
CA THR A 185 2.12 11.30 -3.32
C THR A 185 1.99 9.99 -2.56
N PHE A 186 3.07 9.23 -2.48
CA PHE A 186 3.14 8.02 -1.68
C PHE A 186 4.24 8.18 -0.63
N SER A 187 4.00 7.71 0.59
CA SER A 187 4.94 7.85 1.70
C SER A 187 4.96 6.60 2.57
N ARG A 188 6.10 5.93 2.68
CA ARG A 188 6.36 4.98 3.76
C ARG A 188 6.82 5.74 4.99
N GLN A 189 6.11 5.57 6.10
CA GLN A 189 6.58 6.06 7.39
C GLN A 189 7.03 4.90 8.24
N VAL A 190 8.12 5.13 8.98
CA VAL A 190 8.75 4.16 9.86
C VAL A 190 8.85 4.80 11.24
N MET A 191 8.38 4.11 12.27
CA MET A 191 8.58 4.51 13.66
C MET A 191 9.96 4.03 14.11
N ASN A 192 10.82 4.98 14.46
CA ASN A 192 12.15 4.69 14.98
C ASN A 192 12.08 4.29 16.46
N SER A 193 13.10 3.60 16.98
CA SER A 193 13.14 3.14 18.38
C SER A 193 12.96 4.27 19.41
N SER A 194 13.41 5.49 19.10
CA SER A 194 13.23 6.65 19.97
C SER A 194 11.79 7.19 20.02
N GLN A 195 10.95 6.78 19.07
CA GLN A 195 9.54 7.16 18.96
C GLN A 195 8.61 6.04 19.45
N TRP A 196 9.16 4.85 19.67
CA TRP A 196 8.42 3.70 20.19
C TRP A 196 7.95 3.99 21.61
N LEU A 197 6.64 3.88 21.83
CA LEU A 197 6.06 3.98 23.17
C LEU A 197 6.00 2.59 23.79
N THR A 198 6.33 2.52 25.08
CA THR A 198 6.15 1.33 25.91
C THR A 198 4.73 1.29 26.48
N LEU A 199 4.34 0.15 27.06
CA LEU A 199 3.06 0.06 27.78
C LEU A 199 2.99 1.05 28.95
N ASP A 200 4.11 1.27 29.65
CA ASP A 200 4.18 2.26 30.72
C ASP A 200 3.94 3.69 30.20
N ASP A 201 4.46 4.04 29.02
CA ASP A 201 4.19 5.34 28.40
C ASP A 201 2.70 5.50 28.09
N TRP A 202 2.04 4.46 27.56
CA TRP A 202 0.60 4.46 27.27
C TRP A 202 -0.25 4.55 28.55
N LEU A 203 0.07 3.79 29.60
CA LEU A 203 -0.63 3.83 30.90
C LEU A 203 -0.49 5.20 31.58
N ASN A 204 0.65 5.86 31.39
CA ASN A 204 0.91 7.18 31.97
C ASN A 204 0.41 8.33 31.09
N CYS A 205 -0.09 8.06 29.88
CA CYS A 205 -0.61 9.09 28.99
C CYS A 205 -1.78 9.85 29.65
N LYS A 206 -1.70 11.19 29.62
CA LYS A 206 -2.70 12.11 30.21
C LYS A 206 -3.52 12.85 29.16
N LEU A 207 -3.33 12.53 27.88
CA LEU A 207 -4.10 13.16 26.81
C LEU A 207 -5.57 12.71 26.93
N PRO A 208 -6.54 13.65 26.80
CA PRO A 208 -7.94 13.28 26.75
C PRO A 208 -8.24 12.52 25.45
N LEU A 209 -9.30 11.72 25.46
CA LEU A 209 -9.84 11.12 24.23
C LEU A 209 -10.30 12.23 23.28
N CYS A 210 -10.14 12.00 21.98
CA CYS A 210 -10.65 12.91 20.96
C CYS A 210 -12.18 12.76 20.79
N PRO A 211 -12.87 13.78 20.23
CA PRO A 211 -14.26 13.63 19.82
C PRO A 211 -14.45 12.40 18.91
N LEU A 212 -15.54 11.67 19.12
CA LEU A 212 -15.89 10.47 18.36
C LEU A 212 -17.25 10.66 17.71
N LEU A 213 -17.31 10.57 16.39
CA LEU A 213 -18.55 10.55 15.61
C LEU A 213 -18.77 9.15 15.06
N ILE A 214 -19.87 8.51 15.45
CA ILE A 214 -20.26 7.18 14.96
C ILE A 214 -21.51 7.35 14.10
N LYS A 215 -21.42 6.98 12.83
CA LYS A 215 -22.58 6.93 11.92
C LYS A 215 -22.97 5.47 11.66
N ARG A 216 -24.22 5.12 11.94
CA ARG A 216 -24.75 3.76 11.71
C ARG A 216 -24.93 3.45 10.22
N GLN A 217 -25.21 4.49 9.43
CA GLN A 217 -25.35 4.41 7.98
C GLN A 217 -24.35 5.37 7.36
N GLY A 218 -23.73 4.93 6.28
CA GLY A 218 -22.73 5.70 5.56
C GLY A 218 -22.03 4.82 4.54
N ASP A 219 -21.54 5.46 3.49
CA ASP A 219 -20.71 4.82 2.49
C ASP A 219 -19.30 5.37 2.62
N ILE A 220 -18.34 4.49 2.94
CA ILE A 220 -16.92 4.85 3.05
C ILE A 220 -16.38 5.41 1.73
N ASN A 221 -17.02 5.07 0.61
CA ASN A 221 -16.70 5.59 -0.72
C ASN A 221 -17.35 6.96 -1.00
N SER A 222 -18.04 7.54 -0.02
CA SER A 222 -18.61 8.89 -0.09
C SER A 222 -17.90 9.87 0.86
N ILE A 223 -16.78 9.45 1.45
CA ILE A 223 -15.97 10.29 2.33
C ILE A 223 -15.20 11.31 1.49
N GLY A 224 -15.25 12.57 1.92
CA GLY A 224 -14.61 13.69 1.24
C GLY A 224 -13.10 13.81 1.47
N MET A 225 -12.54 14.86 0.87
CA MET A 225 -11.11 15.18 0.85
C MET A 225 -10.56 15.66 2.21
N ASP A 226 -11.44 15.97 3.15
CA ASP A 226 -11.19 16.47 4.50
C ASP A 226 -10.83 15.38 5.51
N HIS A 227 -10.82 14.12 5.08
CA HIS A 227 -10.56 12.96 5.93
C HIS A 227 -9.34 12.15 5.44
N ILE A 228 -8.67 11.51 6.39
CA ILE A 228 -7.76 10.39 6.10
C ILE A 228 -8.61 9.11 6.16
N ILE A 229 -8.66 8.38 5.05
CA ILE A 229 -9.40 7.13 4.94
C ILE A 229 -8.47 5.98 5.35
N VAL A 230 -8.88 5.21 6.35
CA VAL A 230 -8.12 4.01 6.73
C VAL A 230 -8.37 2.91 5.71
N CYS A 231 -7.27 2.41 5.11
CA CYS A 231 -7.27 1.20 4.32
C CYS A 231 -6.68 0.08 5.19
N SER A 232 -7.53 -0.86 5.62
CA SER A 232 -7.08 -2.05 6.35
C SER A 232 -6.55 -3.06 5.35
N THR A 233 -5.24 -3.28 5.38
CA THR A 233 -4.46 -4.06 4.42
C THR A 233 -3.90 -5.33 5.06
N ARG A 234 -3.28 -6.20 4.26
CA ARG A 234 -2.26 -7.11 4.78
C ARG A 234 -0.90 -6.43 4.72
N ASN A 235 0.09 -6.95 5.44
CA ASN A 235 1.45 -6.43 5.40
C ASN A 235 1.98 -6.27 3.96
N LYS A 236 1.68 -7.22 3.07
CA LYS A 236 1.79 -7.04 1.61
C LYS A 236 0.54 -6.41 1.03
N ILE A 237 0.55 -5.07 0.94
CA ILE A 237 -0.56 -4.25 0.45
C ILE A 237 -1.12 -4.81 -0.87
N GLY A 238 -2.44 -4.93 -0.93
CA GLY A 238 -3.20 -5.39 -2.09
C GLY A 238 -3.63 -6.84 -2.00
N SER A 239 -2.91 -7.69 -1.27
CA SER A 239 -3.27 -9.10 -1.06
C SER A 239 -3.74 -9.76 -2.37
N SER A 240 -4.98 -10.26 -2.41
CA SER A 240 -5.63 -10.91 -3.56
C SER A 240 -6.33 -9.95 -4.55
N VAL A 241 -6.02 -8.65 -4.59
CA VAL A 241 -6.75 -7.68 -5.43
C VAL A 241 -6.69 -8.01 -6.93
N LEU A 242 -5.52 -8.47 -7.40
CA LEU A 242 -5.28 -8.94 -8.77
C LEU A 242 -5.53 -10.46 -8.96
N SER A 243 -6.23 -11.10 -8.02
CA SER A 243 -6.85 -12.42 -8.19
C SER A 243 -8.37 -12.30 -7.96
N ASP A 244 -8.99 -13.23 -7.27
CA ASP A 244 -10.39 -13.28 -6.86
C ASP A 244 -10.75 -12.50 -5.58
N GLY A 245 -9.85 -11.63 -5.08
CA GLY A 245 -10.07 -10.91 -3.83
C GLY A 245 -11.31 -10.00 -3.84
N ASN A 246 -12.14 -10.12 -2.81
CA ASN A 246 -13.34 -9.31 -2.58
C ASN A 246 -13.34 -8.60 -1.20
N SER A 247 -12.15 -8.44 -0.61
CA SER A 247 -11.95 -7.71 0.65
C SER A 247 -12.20 -6.22 0.47
N VAL A 248 -12.38 -5.50 1.58
CA VAL A 248 -12.51 -4.03 1.56
C VAL A 248 -11.27 -3.38 0.94
N GLU A 249 -10.07 -3.88 1.26
CA GLU A 249 -8.81 -3.51 0.61
C GLU A 249 -8.89 -3.67 -0.91
N SER A 250 -9.25 -4.86 -1.40
CA SER A 250 -9.33 -5.12 -2.85
C SER A 250 -10.33 -4.21 -3.55
N ILE A 251 -11.44 -3.86 -2.88
CA ILE A 251 -12.44 -2.95 -3.42
C ILE A 251 -11.90 -1.52 -3.44
N GLN A 252 -11.30 -1.03 -2.35
CA GLN A 252 -10.74 0.33 -2.28
C GLN A 252 -9.63 0.54 -3.31
N LEU A 253 -8.72 -0.43 -3.46
CA LEU A 253 -7.65 -0.35 -4.46
C LEU A 253 -8.18 -0.35 -5.90
N MET A 254 -9.30 -1.02 -6.18
CA MET A 254 -9.91 -1.01 -7.52
C MET A 254 -10.83 0.17 -7.76
N THR A 255 -11.50 0.72 -6.74
CA THR A 255 -12.29 1.96 -6.88
C THR A 255 -11.41 3.20 -6.95
N CYS A 256 -10.18 3.11 -6.44
CA CYS A 256 -9.09 4.08 -6.58
C CYS A 256 -7.88 3.44 -7.30
N PRO A 257 -7.94 3.14 -8.62
CA PRO A 257 -6.95 2.32 -9.30
C PRO A 257 -5.48 2.75 -9.16
N GLU A 258 -5.24 4.04 -8.92
CA GLU A 258 -3.89 4.60 -8.68
C GLU A 258 -3.17 3.94 -7.51
N MET A 259 -3.92 3.46 -6.52
CA MET A 259 -3.39 2.72 -5.37
C MET A 259 -2.76 1.38 -5.76
N LEU A 260 -3.16 0.76 -6.89
CA LEU A 260 -2.57 -0.50 -7.35
C LEU A 260 -1.07 -0.38 -7.63
N MET A 261 -0.56 0.83 -7.92
CA MET A 261 0.87 1.04 -8.08
C MET A 261 1.69 0.54 -6.88
N MET A 262 1.12 0.55 -5.66
CA MET A 262 1.79 0.07 -4.47
C MET A 262 2.27 -1.39 -4.60
N LEU A 263 1.51 -2.25 -5.28
CA LEU A 263 1.87 -3.65 -5.53
C LEU A 263 3.21 -3.79 -6.26
N LEU A 264 3.54 -2.81 -7.12
CA LEU A 264 4.70 -2.86 -8.00
C LEU A 264 6.01 -2.54 -7.28
N TYR A 265 6.01 -1.64 -6.28
CA TYR A 265 7.25 -1.10 -5.72
C TYR A 265 7.31 -1.03 -4.19
N VAL A 266 6.23 -1.30 -3.47
CA VAL A 266 6.19 -1.22 -2.00
C VAL A 266 6.39 -2.61 -1.42
N GLU A 267 7.49 -2.81 -0.67
CA GLU A 267 7.72 -4.05 0.07
C GLU A 267 6.68 -4.24 1.20
N SER A 268 6.61 -5.44 1.78
CA SER A 268 5.79 -5.71 2.96
C SER A 268 6.02 -4.68 4.06
N LEU A 269 4.96 -4.24 4.72
CA LEU A 269 5.05 -3.41 5.91
C LEU A 269 5.48 -4.27 7.10
N GLU A 270 6.41 -3.75 7.89
CA GLU A 270 6.79 -4.28 9.21
C GLU A 270 5.94 -3.64 10.31
N ASP A 271 6.00 -4.19 11.53
CA ASP A 271 5.20 -3.76 12.69
C ASP A 271 5.27 -2.26 13.01
N ASN A 272 6.39 -1.60 12.66
CA ASN A 272 6.64 -0.19 12.91
C ASN A 272 6.40 0.71 11.69
N GLU A 273 5.75 0.18 10.64
CA GLU A 273 5.63 0.88 9.37
C GLU A 273 4.18 1.08 8.95
N ILE A 274 3.93 2.17 8.23
CA ILE A 274 2.66 2.42 7.54
C ILE A 274 2.93 2.92 6.14
N PHE A 275 1.88 2.94 5.32
CA PHE A 275 1.95 3.55 4.00
C PHE A 275 0.82 4.54 3.76
N ILE A 276 1.15 5.73 3.27
CA ILE A 276 0.15 6.78 2.99
C ILE A 276 0.13 7.07 1.49
N ALA A 277 -1.07 7.09 0.91
CA ALA A 277 -1.33 7.50 -0.46
C ALA A 277 -2.16 8.78 -0.45
N GLU A 278 -1.59 9.90 -0.89
CA GLU A 278 -2.23 11.21 -0.92
C GLU A 278 -2.54 11.62 -2.37
N GLY A 279 -3.71 12.20 -2.59
CA GLY A 279 -4.11 12.71 -3.89
C GLY A 279 -4.47 11.61 -4.89
N VAL A 280 -4.91 10.43 -4.43
CA VAL A 280 -5.36 9.35 -5.31
C VAL A 280 -6.82 9.55 -5.71
N LEU A 281 -7.15 9.19 -6.94
CA LEU A 281 -8.47 9.46 -7.54
C LEU A 281 -9.43 8.29 -7.34
N GLN A 282 -10.56 8.53 -6.68
CA GLN A 282 -11.68 7.59 -6.64
C GLN A 282 -12.66 7.86 -7.79
N VAL A 283 -12.90 6.86 -8.64
CA VAL A 283 -13.71 7.03 -9.86
C VAL A 283 -15.05 6.30 -9.82
N THR A 284 -15.18 5.28 -8.99
CA THR A 284 -16.42 4.49 -8.88
C THR A 284 -16.72 4.13 -7.44
N LYS A 285 -17.97 3.75 -7.19
CA LYS A 285 -18.39 3.05 -5.97
C LYS A 285 -18.79 1.62 -6.33
N LEU A 286 -18.39 0.66 -5.51
CA LEU A 286 -18.77 -0.74 -5.69
C LEU A 286 -19.66 -1.15 -4.52
N THR A 287 -20.89 -1.55 -4.83
CA THR A 287 -21.88 -1.94 -3.83
C THR A 287 -22.04 -3.46 -3.81
N ASN A 288 -22.36 -4.02 -2.65
CA ASN A 288 -22.65 -5.45 -2.44
C ASN A 288 -21.58 -6.42 -3.01
N PRO A 289 -20.28 -6.27 -2.66
CA PRO A 289 -19.19 -7.09 -3.19
C PRO A 289 -19.31 -8.59 -2.90
N LYS A 290 -20.05 -8.96 -1.84
CA LYS A 290 -20.27 -10.35 -1.41
C LYS A 290 -21.57 -10.97 -1.93
N GLY A 291 -22.36 -10.21 -2.69
CA GLY A 291 -23.65 -10.63 -3.20
C GLY A 291 -23.82 -10.16 -4.65
N ASP A 292 -24.95 -9.50 -4.91
CA ASP A 292 -25.23 -8.95 -6.23
C ASP A 292 -24.45 -7.66 -6.48
N SER A 293 -23.16 -7.81 -6.78
CA SER A 293 -22.25 -6.67 -6.95
C SER A 293 -22.67 -5.76 -8.09
N SER A 294 -22.54 -4.45 -7.88
CA SER A 294 -22.72 -3.45 -8.93
C SER A 294 -21.68 -2.35 -8.81
N VAL A 295 -21.41 -1.67 -9.92
CA VAL A 295 -20.45 -0.56 -9.99
C VAL A 295 -21.18 0.70 -10.44
N GLU A 296 -21.02 1.76 -9.67
CA GLU A 296 -21.59 3.08 -9.94
C GLU A 296 -20.45 4.04 -10.27
N ARG A 297 -20.62 4.85 -11.32
CA ARG A 297 -19.66 5.88 -11.71
C ARG A 297 -19.84 7.11 -10.84
N ILE A 298 -18.74 7.68 -10.35
CA ILE A 298 -18.79 8.94 -9.62
C ILE A 298 -18.74 10.09 -10.63
N SER A 299 -19.78 10.92 -10.64
CA SER A 299 -19.87 12.07 -11.58
C SER A 299 -18.79 13.12 -11.33
N GLN A 300 -18.37 13.30 -10.08
CA GLN A 300 -17.31 14.23 -9.67
C GLN A 300 -16.28 13.50 -8.81
N PRO A 301 -15.32 12.79 -9.43
CA PRO A 301 -14.23 12.13 -8.71
C PRO A 301 -13.45 13.10 -7.81
N GLN A 302 -13.14 12.66 -6.60
CA GLN A 302 -12.38 13.43 -5.61
C GLN A 302 -10.98 12.86 -5.43
N LEU A 303 -10.06 13.73 -5.02
CA LEU A 303 -8.70 13.35 -4.64
C LEU A 303 -8.69 13.04 -3.14
N LEU A 304 -8.38 11.80 -2.79
CA LEU A 304 -8.49 11.29 -1.43
C LEU A 304 -7.11 10.99 -0.84
N THR A 305 -7.07 10.88 0.49
CA THR A 305 -5.89 10.44 1.24
C THR A 305 -6.21 9.14 1.96
N PHE A 306 -5.41 8.11 1.69
CA PHE A 306 -5.51 6.81 2.34
C PHE A 306 -4.32 6.54 3.26
N CYS A 307 -4.60 6.03 4.45
CA CYS A 307 -3.60 5.47 5.37
C CYS A 307 -3.74 3.94 5.39
N CYS A 308 -2.78 3.25 4.80
CA CYS A 308 -2.69 1.80 4.75
C CYS A 308 -2.05 1.28 6.04
N LEU A 309 -2.81 0.45 6.76
CA LEU A 309 -2.45 -0.18 8.02
C LEU A 309 -2.73 -1.67 7.92
N ASP A 310 -1.85 -2.52 8.43
CA ASP A 310 -2.01 -3.97 8.43
C ASP A 310 -2.24 -4.48 9.86
N PRO A 311 -3.50 -4.63 10.31
CA PRO A 311 -3.79 -5.22 11.62
C PRO A 311 -3.39 -6.70 11.65
N ASP A 312 -2.96 -7.18 12.81
CA ASP A 312 -2.63 -8.59 12.98
C ASP A 312 -3.86 -9.51 12.88
N ASP A 313 -3.62 -10.73 12.41
CA ASP A 313 -4.66 -11.71 12.15
C ASP A 313 -4.83 -12.70 13.32
N TYR A 314 -5.80 -12.42 14.19
CA TYR A 314 -6.10 -13.23 15.36
C TYR A 314 -7.20 -14.28 15.14
N ARG A 315 -7.54 -14.64 13.89
CA ARG A 315 -8.66 -15.55 13.61
C ARG A 315 -8.48 -16.95 14.21
N GLU A 316 -7.24 -17.47 14.22
CA GLU A 316 -6.95 -18.80 14.75
C GLU A 316 -6.99 -18.84 16.28
N VAL A 317 -6.45 -17.81 16.93
CA VAL A 317 -6.42 -17.71 18.39
C VAL A 317 -6.82 -16.28 18.83
N PRO A 318 -8.13 -15.99 18.93
CA PRO A 318 -8.61 -14.64 19.22
C PRO A 318 -8.10 -14.04 20.53
N LEU A 319 -7.78 -14.86 21.52
CA LEU A 319 -7.28 -14.40 22.82
C LEU A 319 -5.91 -13.71 22.74
N LEU A 320 -5.12 -13.98 21.70
CA LEU A 320 -3.79 -13.37 21.53
C LEU A 320 -3.89 -11.85 21.31
N GLN A 321 -5.03 -11.33 20.84
CA GLN A 321 -5.21 -9.88 20.63
C GLN A 321 -5.12 -9.08 21.96
N TYR A 322 -5.35 -9.74 23.10
CA TYR A 322 -5.31 -9.11 24.42
C TYR A 322 -3.94 -9.24 25.11
N GLN A 323 -2.97 -9.88 24.46
CA GLN A 323 -1.60 -9.91 24.98
C GLN A 323 -1.00 -8.51 24.92
N GLN A 324 -0.13 -8.23 25.90
CA GLN A 324 0.55 -6.96 26.05
C GLN A 324 1.28 -6.53 24.76
N ASP A 325 1.99 -7.46 24.10
CA ASP A 325 2.71 -7.18 22.85
C ASP A 325 1.76 -6.87 21.69
N SER A 326 0.66 -7.62 21.57
CA SER A 326 -0.37 -7.41 20.56
C SER A 326 -1.03 -6.04 20.69
N ILE A 327 -1.41 -5.66 21.92
CA ILE A 327 -1.99 -4.35 22.22
C ILE A 327 -0.98 -3.24 21.90
N LEU A 328 0.28 -3.41 22.34
CA LEU A 328 1.33 -2.42 22.13
C LEU A 328 1.64 -2.21 20.65
N ARG A 329 1.68 -3.30 19.87
CA ARG A 329 1.88 -3.29 18.42
C ARG A 329 0.79 -2.49 17.72
N GLU A 330 -0.48 -2.79 17.99
CA GLU A 330 -1.61 -2.08 17.36
C GLU A 330 -1.67 -0.60 17.77
N LEU A 331 -1.39 -0.28 19.04
CA LEU A 331 -1.34 1.09 19.53
C LEU A 331 -0.24 1.91 18.84
N ASN A 332 0.97 1.36 18.73
CA ASN A 332 2.08 2.07 18.11
C ASN A 332 1.90 2.21 16.58
N LYS A 333 1.40 1.16 15.92
CA LYS A 333 1.06 1.19 14.49
C LYS A 333 0.04 2.28 14.17
N THR A 334 -1.06 2.32 14.93
CA THR A 334 -2.11 3.33 14.75
C THR A 334 -1.67 4.74 15.14
N LEU A 335 -0.83 4.88 16.18
CA LEU A 335 -0.20 6.15 16.52
C LEU A 335 0.63 6.69 15.34
N LEU A 336 1.40 5.85 14.66
CA LEU A 336 2.15 6.26 13.48
C LEU A 336 1.20 6.74 12.36
N GLY A 337 0.12 5.99 12.12
CA GLY A 337 -0.92 6.28 11.12
C GLY A 337 -1.65 7.59 11.33
N PHE A 338 -2.03 7.87 12.58
CA PHE A 338 -2.96 8.96 12.91
C PHE A 338 -2.24 10.21 13.42
N ARG A 339 -0.93 10.15 13.65
CA ARG A 339 -0.16 11.32 14.07
C ARG A 339 -0.15 12.36 12.96
N GLN A 340 -0.94 13.41 13.16
CA GLN A 340 -0.87 14.60 12.33
C GLN A 340 0.52 15.23 12.49
N LYS A 341 1.18 15.53 11.36
CA LYS A 341 2.40 16.32 11.38
C LYS A 341 2.04 17.69 11.91
N CYS A 342 2.50 18.02 13.12
CA CYS A 342 2.40 19.39 13.62
C CYS A 342 3.12 20.28 12.59
N PRO A 343 2.47 21.32 12.03
CA PRO A 343 3.16 22.25 11.15
C PRO A 343 4.41 22.74 11.88
N SER A 344 5.55 22.70 11.20
CA SER A 344 6.90 22.91 11.73
C SER A 344 7.07 24.32 12.31
N ASN A 345 6.48 24.55 13.47
CA ASN A 345 6.55 25.72 14.35
C ASN A 345 6.13 25.26 15.75
N GLY A 346 6.88 24.31 16.32
CA GLY A 346 6.62 23.79 17.66
C GLY A 346 7.78 22.92 18.12
N ILE A 347 8.53 23.42 19.08
CA ILE A 347 9.64 22.74 19.75
C ILE A 347 9.14 21.40 20.29
N LEU A 348 9.62 20.28 19.73
CA LEU A 348 9.47 18.98 20.39
C LEU A 348 10.28 19.02 21.70
N PRO A 349 9.69 18.64 22.86
CA PRO A 349 10.46 18.50 24.07
C PRO A 349 11.47 17.36 23.86
N LYS A 350 12.77 17.71 23.90
CA LYS A 350 13.84 16.72 23.99
C LYS A 350 13.59 15.86 25.23
N ARG A 351 13.49 14.55 25.05
CA ARG A 351 13.51 13.59 26.16
C ARG A 351 14.83 13.79 26.91
N LEU A 352 14.75 14.04 28.22
CA LEU A 352 15.93 13.97 29.08
C LEU A 352 16.31 12.49 29.18
N SER A 353 17.56 12.18 28.88
CA SER A 353 18.12 10.83 29.03
C SER A 353 17.88 10.32 30.46
N PRO A 354 17.71 9.00 30.66
CA PRO A 354 17.70 8.42 32.00
C PRO A 354 18.98 8.80 32.73
N ILE A 355 18.82 9.36 33.93
CA ILE A 355 19.91 9.65 34.87
C ILE A 355 20.54 8.30 35.24
N GLY A 356 21.72 8.01 34.69
CA GLY A 356 22.38 6.73 34.94
C GLY A 356 23.61 6.45 34.08
N GLU A 357 24.35 7.45 33.60
CA GLU A 357 25.68 7.21 33.02
C GLU A 357 26.74 7.98 33.80
N SER A 358 27.68 7.22 34.31
CA SER A 358 28.73 7.66 35.22
C SER A 358 29.69 8.62 34.52
N PHE A 359 29.99 9.73 35.19
CA PHE A 359 31.03 10.68 34.81
C PHE A 359 32.40 9.96 34.74
N SER A 360 32.97 9.84 33.55
CA SER A 360 34.42 9.74 33.40
C SER A 360 34.91 11.07 32.82
N SER A 361 35.67 11.80 33.65
CA SER A 361 36.24 13.09 33.33
C SER A 361 37.67 12.89 32.84
N THR A 362 37.97 13.30 31.61
CA THR A 362 39.32 13.72 31.22
C THR A 362 39.23 14.93 30.27
N PRO A 363 40.08 15.96 30.44
CA PRO A 363 39.86 17.27 29.84
C PRO A 363 40.51 17.44 28.46
N GLU A 364 39.94 18.40 27.73
CA GLU A 364 40.25 18.85 26.38
C GLU A 364 41.71 19.29 26.16
N LYS A 365 42.18 19.13 24.91
CA LYS A 365 43.23 19.99 24.35
C LYS A 365 42.72 20.64 23.06
N GLU A 366 42.55 21.96 23.14
CA GLU A 366 42.42 22.86 22.01
C GLU A 366 43.66 22.79 21.09
N SER A 367 43.47 22.91 19.77
CA SER A 367 44.21 23.92 19.00
C SER A 367 43.72 24.11 17.55
N LYS A 368 43.29 25.35 17.31
CA LYS A 368 43.60 26.23 16.16
C LYS A 368 42.93 25.98 14.79
N LYS A 369 41.99 26.89 14.52
CA LYS A 369 41.63 27.43 13.19
C LYS A 369 42.87 27.94 12.42
N LYS A 370 42.92 27.65 11.12
CA LYS A 370 43.45 28.56 10.09
C LYS A 370 42.61 28.49 8.81
N SER A 371 42.31 29.67 8.31
CA SER A 371 41.62 30.01 7.06
C SER A 371 42.55 30.02 5.85
N SER A 372 42.05 29.63 4.67
CA SER A 372 42.33 30.32 3.39
C SER A 372 41.46 29.80 2.24
N LYS A 373 41.30 30.66 1.23
CA LYS A 373 40.28 30.73 0.15
C LYS A 373 40.54 29.85 -1.08
N HIS A 374 39.42 29.59 -1.80
CA HIS A 374 39.19 29.44 -3.26
C HIS A 374 40.14 28.61 -4.14
N SER A 375 39.62 27.62 -4.88
CA SER A 375 39.35 27.73 -6.34
C SER A 375 38.83 26.40 -6.94
N GLU A 376 37.86 26.56 -7.85
CA GLU A 376 37.54 25.76 -9.04
C GLU A 376 36.93 24.34 -8.92
N ASP A 377 35.61 24.29 -9.14
CA ASP A 377 34.81 23.11 -9.47
C ASP A 377 35.11 22.63 -10.90
N HIS A 378 35.50 21.37 -11.03
CA HIS A 378 35.40 20.60 -12.28
C HIS A 378 34.43 19.44 -12.07
N MET A 379 33.40 19.42 -12.92
CA MET A 379 32.41 18.35 -13.03
C MET A 379 33.05 17.03 -13.48
N SER A 380 32.72 15.94 -12.80
CA SER A 380 32.71 14.60 -13.40
C SER A 380 31.65 13.74 -12.73
N ALA A 381 30.65 13.33 -13.52
CA ALA A 381 29.60 12.42 -13.13
C ALA A 381 30.07 10.98 -13.44
N ASP A 382 30.45 10.23 -12.41
CA ASP A 382 30.66 8.78 -12.50
C ASP A 382 29.39 8.05 -12.05
N GLN A 383 28.46 7.83 -12.98
CA GLN A 383 27.42 6.82 -12.82
C GLN A 383 28.00 5.45 -13.17
N LYS A 384 28.23 4.61 -12.15
CA LYS A 384 28.63 3.21 -12.34
C LYS A 384 27.40 2.37 -12.66
N PHE A 385 27.38 1.77 -13.85
CA PHE A 385 26.42 0.72 -14.22
C PHE A 385 26.94 -0.63 -13.70
N ILE A 386 26.05 -1.44 -13.12
CA ILE A 386 26.30 -2.87 -12.93
C ILE A 386 25.63 -3.59 -14.10
N VAL A 387 26.45 -4.10 -15.01
CA VAL A 387 26.02 -5.02 -16.07
C VAL A 387 26.18 -6.43 -15.50
N LEU A 388 25.08 -7.10 -15.19
CA LEU A 388 25.10 -8.53 -14.89
C LEU A 388 24.96 -9.30 -16.21
N GLY A 389 26.03 -10.00 -16.57
CA GLY A 389 26.17 -10.75 -17.80
C GLY A 389 25.23 -11.95 -17.88
N SER A 390 24.96 -12.33 -19.13
CA SER A 390 24.23 -13.51 -19.56
C SER A 390 24.94 -14.81 -19.17
N SER A 391 24.65 -15.34 -18.00
CA SER A 391 24.87 -16.75 -17.65
C SER A 391 24.17 -17.04 -16.32
N GLY A 392 23.06 -17.78 -16.41
CA GLY A 392 22.16 -18.04 -15.30
C GLY A 392 22.70 -19.05 -14.31
N GLU A 393 23.40 -18.55 -13.29
CA GLU A 393 23.59 -19.26 -12.02
C GLU A 393 23.36 -18.27 -10.88
N CYS A 394 22.14 -18.27 -10.33
CA CYS A 394 21.82 -17.57 -9.10
C CYS A 394 22.26 -18.43 -7.91
N LEU A 395 23.23 -17.96 -7.12
CA LEU A 395 23.53 -18.54 -5.82
C LEU A 395 22.35 -18.27 -4.86
N PRO A 396 21.85 -19.29 -4.14
CA PRO A 396 20.70 -19.12 -3.26
C PRO A 396 21.11 -18.38 -1.99
N VAL A 397 20.55 -17.19 -1.76
CA VAL A 397 20.53 -16.59 -0.41
C VAL A 397 19.36 -17.20 0.34
N MET A 398 19.53 -18.44 0.79
CA MET A 398 18.65 -19.08 1.76
C MET A 398 18.97 -18.51 3.15
N ARG A 399 18.14 -17.61 3.67
CA ARG A 399 18.11 -17.36 5.12
C ARG A 399 17.30 -18.47 5.77
N ASN A 400 17.98 -19.57 6.11
CA ASN A 400 17.41 -20.63 6.94
C ASN A 400 17.14 -20.09 8.34
N HIS A 401 15.89 -20.14 8.78
CA HIS A 401 15.54 -20.16 10.20
C HIS A 401 15.99 -21.50 10.80
N LYS A 402 17.17 -21.54 11.42
CA LYS A 402 17.51 -22.51 12.47
C LYS A 402 18.36 -21.84 13.54
N SER A 403 17.87 -21.94 14.78
CA SER A 403 18.55 -21.57 16.00
C SER A 403 19.91 -22.25 16.09
N TYR A 404 21.00 -21.48 16.13
CA TYR A 404 22.23 -21.84 16.82
C TYR A 404 23.06 -20.58 17.08
N SER A 405 23.37 -20.36 18.36
CA SER A 405 24.24 -19.29 18.87
C SER A 405 25.68 -19.47 18.42
N SER A 406 26.30 -18.38 17.95
CA SER A 406 27.76 -18.18 18.00
C SER A 406 28.09 -16.71 17.75
N CYS A 407 29.02 -16.21 18.56
CA CYS A 407 29.38 -14.83 18.81
C CYS A 407 30.41 -14.22 17.82
N HIS A 408 30.44 -12.89 17.85
CA HIS A 408 31.50 -11.95 17.44
C HIS A 408 31.67 -11.57 15.95
N SER A 409 31.14 -10.40 15.58
CA SER A 409 31.91 -9.15 15.31
C SER A 409 31.30 -8.29 14.19
N ALA A 410 30.89 -7.06 14.54
CA ALA A 410 31.09 -5.77 13.83
C ALA A 410 29.82 -4.91 13.71
N SER A 411 29.63 -4.08 14.75
CA SER A 411 29.01 -2.74 14.79
C SER A 411 28.34 -2.19 13.52
N SER A 412 27.00 -2.05 13.61
CA SER A 412 26.27 -0.85 13.19
C SER A 412 25.01 -0.71 14.07
N ASP A 413 24.91 0.38 14.83
CA ASP A 413 23.90 0.64 15.87
C ASP A 413 22.48 0.93 15.33
N THR A 414 21.84 -0.05 14.69
CA THR A 414 20.39 -0.05 14.42
C THR A 414 19.86 -1.48 14.43
N GLU A 415 19.95 -2.15 15.58
CA GLU A 415 19.31 -3.46 15.76
C GLU A 415 17.83 -3.23 16.11
N PHE A 416 16.94 -3.55 15.16
CA PHE A 416 15.50 -3.46 15.34
C PHE A 416 15.03 -4.68 16.13
N HIS A 417 14.35 -4.41 17.25
CA HIS A 417 13.62 -5.41 18.01
C HIS A 417 12.13 -5.08 17.89
N SER A 418 11.35 -5.95 17.22
CA SER A 418 9.88 -5.92 17.33
C SER A 418 9.50 -6.05 18.81
N ALA A 419 8.34 -5.53 19.22
CA ALA A 419 7.81 -5.74 20.58
C ALA A 419 7.74 -7.23 20.97
N ARG A 420 7.72 -8.14 19.98
CA ARG A 420 7.75 -9.58 20.19
C ARG A 420 9.15 -10.16 20.47
N THR A 421 10.20 -9.38 20.25
CA THR A 421 11.63 -9.79 20.39
C THR A 421 12.36 -9.07 21.53
N SER A 422 11.66 -8.24 22.31
CA SER A 422 12.23 -7.47 23.41
C SER A 422 12.37 -8.23 24.74
N PHE A 423 12.31 -9.56 24.73
CA PHE A 423 12.58 -10.39 25.91
C PHE A 423 13.75 -11.34 25.65
N THR A 424 14.78 -11.23 26.48
CA THR A 424 15.94 -12.12 26.57
C THR A 424 15.54 -13.49 27.11
N ASP A 425 16.20 -14.54 26.60
CA ASP A 425 16.07 -15.96 26.97
C ASP A 425 16.20 -16.22 28.49
N GLU A 426 15.11 -16.07 29.24
CA GLU A 426 14.85 -16.81 30.47
C GLU A 426 13.35 -17.13 30.49
N GLU A 427 12.98 -18.39 30.25
CA GLU A 427 11.61 -18.86 30.51
C GLU A 427 11.33 -18.77 32.02
N PRO A 428 10.37 -17.98 32.51
CA PRO A 428 9.89 -18.11 33.88
C PRO A 428 8.62 -18.98 33.89
N GLU A 429 8.39 -19.69 34.98
CA GLU A 429 7.21 -20.50 35.29
C GLU A 429 5.87 -19.71 35.32
N GLU A 430 5.84 -18.46 34.82
CA GLU A 430 4.71 -17.54 34.86
C GLU A 430 3.56 -17.89 33.88
N ASP A 431 3.81 -18.71 32.85
CA ASP A 431 2.81 -19.09 31.85
C ASP A 431 1.58 -19.81 32.44
N THR A 432 1.75 -20.48 33.59
CA THR A 432 0.65 -21.13 34.32
C THR A 432 -0.13 -20.16 35.22
N VAL A 433 0.51 -19.08 35.68
CA VAL A 433 -0.13 -18.00 36.45
C VAL A 433 -0.90 -17.07 35.53
N PHE A 434 -0.39 -16.80 34.33
CA PHE A 434 -1.06 -15.96 33.32
C PHE A 434 -2.31 -16.60 32.71
N ARG A 435 -2.33 -17.92 32.47
CA ARG A 435 -3.59 -18.62 32.14
C ARG A 435 -4.63 -18.47 33.25
N LYS A 436 -4.22 -18.44 34.51
CA LYS A 436 -5.12 -18.21 35.65
C LYS A 436 -5.55 -16.75 35.81
N TYR A 437 -4.66 -15.79 35.51
CA TYR A 437 -4.95 -14.35 35.55
C TYR A 437 -5.82 -13.88 34.37
N SER A 438 -5.65 -14.46 33.17
CA SER A 438 -6.50 -14.22 32.01
C SER A 438 -7.94 -14.69 32.25
N CYS A 439 -8.14 -15.80 32.95
CA CYS A 439 -9.46 -16.24 33.40
C CYS A 439 -10.09 -15.36 34.52
N GLN A 440 -9.32 -14.47 35.16
CA GLN A 440 -9.80 -13.61 36.26
C GLN A 440 -10.16 -12.18 35.84
N LEU A 441 -9.58 -11.68 34.74
CA LEU A 441 -9.89 -10.36 34.18
C LEU A 441 -10.99 -10.41 33.10
N ASP A 442 -11.42 -11.60 32.72
CA ASP A 442 -12.56 -11.80 31.83
C ASP A 442 -13.86 -11.92 32.64
N ARG A 443 -14.33 -10.80 33.21
CA ARG A 443 -15.70 -10.77 33.73
C ARG A 443 -16.64 -10.49 32.56
N ASP A 444 -17.33 -11.54 32.10
CA ASP A 444 -18.40 -11.47 31.09
C ASP A 444 -19.31 -10.24 31.30
N ASP A 445 -19.60 -9.92 32.56
CA ASP A 445 -20.36 -8.74 32.98
C ASP A 445 -19.85 -7.41 32.39
N GLN A 446 -18.53 -7.19 32.35
CA GLN A 446 -17.96 -5.94 31.82
C GLN A 446 -18.01 -5.87 30.29
N ARG A 447 -17.87 -7.01 29.60
CA ARG A 447 -18.06 -7.09 28.15
C ARG A 447 -19.52 -6.83 27.78
N ILE A 448 -20.45 -7.38 28.55
CA ILE A 448 -21.88 -7.16 28.37
C ILE A 448 -22.21 -5.68 28.63
N ILE A 449 -21.73 -5.08 29.72
CA ILE A 449 -21.96 -3.66 30.02
C ILE A 449 -21.38 -2.75 28.94
N PHE A 450 -20.16 -3.03 28.44
CA PHE A 450 -19.57 -2.25 27.36
C PHE A 450 -20.36 -2.40 26.06
N ALA A 451 -20.73 -3.62 25.69
CA ALA A 451 -21.52 -3.88 24.50
C ALA A 451 -22.93 -3.26 24.59
N GLU A 452 -23.57 -3.29 25.76
CA GLU A 452 -24.85 -2.65 26.02
C GLU A 452 -24.76 -1.14 25.94
N ARG A 453 -23.74 -0.52 26.55
CA ARG A 453 -23.51 0.93 26.45
C ARG A 453 -23.20 1.37 25.03
N LEU A 454 -22.42 0.58 24.28
CA LEU A 454 -22.15 0.84 22.88
C LEU A 454 -23.45 0.74 22.05
N LYS A 455 -24.29 -0.26 22.32
CA LYS A 455 -25.58 -0.43 21.67
C LYS A 455 -26.56 0.70 22.02
N GLU A 456 -26.59 1.14 23.27
CA GLU A 456 -27.39 2.27 23.74
C GLU A 456 -26.94 3.57 23.09
N ALA A 457 -25.62 3.79 22.95
CA ALA A 457 -25.08 4.93 22.20
C ALA A 457 -25.41 4.86 20.69
N MET A 458 -25.51 3.66 20.12
CA MET A 458 -25.90 3.44 18.72
C MET A 458 -27.40 3.59 18.45
N ASP A 459 -28.26 3.49 19.47
CA ASP A 459 -29.72 3.56 19.36
C ASP A 459 -30.29 4.95 19.74
N GLN A 460 -29.45 5.92 20.11
CA GLN A 460 -29.93 7.30 20.29
C GLN A 460 -30.26 7.96 18.93
N PRO A 461 -31.47 8.52 18.77
CA PRO A 461 -31.86 9.18 17.52
C PRO A 461 -31.05 10.46 17.32
N GLU A 462 -30.53 10.64 16.10
CA GLU A 462 -29.80 11.84 15.66
C GLU A 462 -30.67 13.09 15.86
N ILE A 463 -30.38 13.89 16.89
CA ILE A 463 -30.71 15.32 16.87
C ILE A 463 -29.58 15.97 16.08
N ALA A 464 -29.65 15.84 14.75
CA ALA A 464 -28.88 16.70 13.87
C ALA A 464 -29.51 18.08 13.91
N GLU A 465 -28.90 19.01 14.64
CA GLU A 465 -29.23 20.43 14.57
C GLU A 465 -29.01 20.92 13.15
N SER A 466 -30.12 21.14 12.46
CA SER A 466 -30.23 21.95 11.26
C SER A 466 -30.20 23.43 11.67
N GLU A 467 -29.03 23.99 11.97
CA GLU A 467 -28.85 25.44 12.08
C GLU A 467 -27.54 25.87 11.42
N ALA A 468 -27.57 25.94 10.09
CA ALA A 468 -26.64 26.74 9.31
C ALA A 468 -27.44 27.56 8.29
N ASP A 469 -28.28 28.45 8.82
CA ASP A 469 -28.81 29.63 8.15
C ASP A 469 -29.38 30.59 9.21
N SER A 470 -28.54 31.42 9.81
CA SER A 470 -28.84 32.85 10.02
C SER A 470 -27.63 33.56 10.61
N GLU A 471 -27.39 34.75 10.07
CA GLU A 471 -26.37 35.69 10.51
C GLU A 471 -26.59 36.16 11.94
N ASP A 472 -25.48 36.63 12.52
CA ASP A 472 -25.43 37.76 13.45
C ASP A 472 -26.07 37.54 14.84
N LEU A 473 -25.23 37.27 15.84
CA LEU A 473 -25.19 38.10 17.05
C LEU A 473 -23.97 37.78 17.90
N ARG A 474 -23.07 38.78 17.93
CA ARG A 474 -22.20 39.12 19.05
C ARG A 474 -22.90 38.86 20.39
N MET A 475 -22.21 38.25 21.36
CA MET A 475 -21.88 38.86 22.67
C MET A 475 -21.27 37.85 23.66
N ARG A 476 -20.05 38.19 24.09
CA ARG A 476 -19.49 38.19 25.46
C ARG A 476 -19.50 36.93 26.34
N TRP A 477 -18.27 36.50 26.65
CA TRP A 477 -17.67 36.24 27.99
C TRP A 477 -18.60 35.84 29.14
N ILE A 478 -18.34 34.66 29.74
CA ILE A 478 -17.62 34.48 31.02
C ILE A 478 -16.91 33.12 30.98
#